data_AF-A0A925KEA0-F1
#
_entry.id   AF-A0A925KEA0-F1
#
_cell.length_a   1.000
_cell.length_b   1.000
_cell.length_c   1.000
_cell.angle_alpha   90.00
_cell.angle_beta   90.00
_cell.angle_gamma   90.00
#
_symmetry.space_group_name_H-M   'P 1'
#
loop_
_entity.id
_entity.type
_entity.pdbx_description
1 polymer ?
#
loop_
_entity_poly.entity_id
_entity_poly.type
_entity_poly.pdbx_seq_one_letter_code
_entity_poly.pdbx_strand_id
1 'polypeptide(L)'
;MGENAGMPATENAAEEAPDNLVAARPADSGPSFSPLYQQIKGLLVDHLQAGVWQPGQAIPSEMELAARYKVSQGTVRKAIDEMATDNLL
;
A
#
# COMPACT_ATOMS: atom_id res chain seq x y z
N MET A 1 -16.53 -47.07 47.22
CA MET A 1 -16.20 -46.07 46.19
C MET A 1 -17.49 -45.46 45.66
N GLY A 2 -18.02 -44.47 46.37
CA GLY A 2 -19.18 -43.69 45.94
C GLY A 2 -18.80 -42.22 46.05
N GLU A 3 -18.16 -41.71 45.01
CA GLU A 3 -17.88 -40.29 44.83
C GLU A 3 -19.16 -39.64 44.28
N ASN A 4 -19.83 -38.82 45.10
CA ASN A 4 -20.97 -38.03 44.68
C ASN A 4 -20.62 -36.55 44.85
N ALA A 5 -20.60 -35.86 43.72
CA ALA A 5 -20.41 -34.43 43.58
C ALA A 5 -21.60 -33.64 44.16
N GLY A 6 -21.33 -32.45 44.69
CA GLY A 6 -22.38 -31.46 44.98
C GLY A 6 -22.01 -30.43 46.05
N MET A 7 -21.42 -29.31 45.60
CA MET A 7 -21.68 -27.88 45.94
C MET A 7 -22.37 -27.54 47.29
N PRO A 8 -22.06 -26.41 48.00
CA PRO A 8 -22.34 -25.08 47.42
C PRO A 8 -21.58 -23.84 47.99
N ALA A 9 -21.85 -22.69 47.32
CA ALA A 9 -21.97 -21.33 47.86
C ALA A 9 -20.71 -20.69 48.52
N THR A 10 -20.37 -19.41 48.39
CA THR A 10 -20.96 -18.18 47.84
C THR A 10 -19.85 -17.14 48.08
N GLU A 11 -19.52 -16.27 47.14
CA GLU A 11 -19.41 -14.85 47.47
C GLU A 11 -19.57 -14.00 46.21
N ASN A 12 -20.36 -12.95 46.35
CA ASN A 12 -20.81 -12.03 45.32
C ASN A 12 -20.04 -10.71 45.48
N ALA A 13 -19.79 -10.05 44.34
CA ALA A 13 -19.75 -8.60 44.14
C ALA A 13 -18.63 -7.74 44.78
N ALA A 14 -17.73 -7.27 43.91
CA ALA A 14 -17.38 -5.86 43.65
C ALA A 14 -16.29 -5.87 42.56
N GLU A 15 -16.62 -5.62 41.29
CA GLU A 15 -16.53 -4.29 40.66
C GLU A 15 -15.14 -3.67 40.85
N GLU A 16 -14.34 -3.67 39.77
CA GLU A 16 -13.60 -2.51 39.23
C GLU A 16 -13.04 -2.93 37.85
N ALA A 17 -13.72 -2.49 36.80
CA ALA A 17 -13.11 -2.39 35.48
C ALA A 17 -12.04 -1.29 35.55
N PRO A 18 -10.91 -1.49 34.88
CA PRO A 18 -10.52 -0.42 33.98
C PRO A 18 -10.40 -0.92 32.55
N ASP A 19 -11.17 -0.25 31.70
CA ASP A 19 -10.83 0.16 30.35
C ASP A 19 -9.34 0.01 30.03
N ASN A 20 -9.00 -0.98 29.21
CA ASN A 20 -7.95 -0.72 28.25
C ASN A 20 -8.35 -1.36 26.92
N LEU A 21 -9.01 -0.53 26.11
CA LEU A 21 -9.11 -0.67 24.68
C LEU A 21 -7.67 -0.89 24.17
N VAL A 22 -7.26 -2.13 23.96
CA VAL A 22 -6.02 -2.43 23.23
C VAL A 22 -6.26 -1.90 21.83
N ALA A 23 -5.77 -0.68 21.64
CA ALA A 23 -5.68 0.02 20.38
C ALA A 23 -5.20 -0.97 19.31
N ALA A 24 -5.87 -0.91 18.16
CA ALA A 24 -5.48 -1.60 16.95
C ALA A 24 -3.96 -1.54 16.81
N ARG A 25 -3.32 -2.70 16.93
CA ARG A 25 -1.90 -2.86 16.66
C ARG A 25 -1.69 -2.32 15.23
N PRO A 26 -0.82 -1.32 14.99
CA PRO A 26 -0.51 -0.94 13.62
C PRO A 26 0.04 -2.20 12.95
N ALA A 27 -0.62 -2.64 11.88
CA ALA A 27 -0.12 -3.73 11.06
C ALA A 27 1.30 -3.35 10.63
N ASP A 28 2.21 -4.25 10.94
CA ASP A 28 3.64 -4.22 10.66
C ASP A 28 3.89 -3.69 9.23
N SER A 29 4.25 -2.40 9.12
CA SER A 29 4.67 -1.80 7.87
C SER A 29 6.12 -2.17 7.64
N GLY A 30 6.35 -3.42 7.22
CA GLY A 30 7.62 -3.82 6.64
C GLY A 30 7.97 -2.88 5.47
N PRO A 31 9.26 -2.70 5.13
CA PRO A 31 9.65 -1.79 4.06
C PRO A 31 8.94 -2.18 2.75
N SER A 32 7.98 -1.37 2.32
CA SER A 32 7.24 -1.59 1.09
C SER A 32 8.17 -1.26 -0.08
N PHE A 33 8.86 -2.26 -0.61
CA PHE A 33 9.68 -2.10 -1.82
C PHE A 33 8.76 -2.16 -3.04
N SER A 34 8.34 -1.01 -3.54
CA SER A 34 7.61 -0.95 -4.81
C SER A 34 8.57 -1.26 -5.97
N PRO A 35 8.23 -2.19 -6.88
CA PRO A 35 8.93 -2.39 -8.13
C PRO A 35 9.28 -1.09 -8.87
N LEU A 36 10.47 -1.02 -9.48
CA LEU A 36 10.98 0.21 -10.09
C LEU A 36 10.04 0.78 -11.17
N TYR A 37 9.40 -0.08 -11.99
CA TYR A 37 8.44 0.38 -12.99
C TYR A 37 7.22 1.07 -12.38
N GLN A 38 6.79 0.68 -11.18
CA GLN A 38 5.68 1.34 -10.48
C GLN A 38 6.09 2.72 -9.96
N GLN A 39 7.34 2.86 -9.50
CA GLN A 39 7.90 4.17 -9.13
C GLN A 39 7.96 5.10 -10.36
N ILE A 40 8.43 4.59 -11.51
CA ILE A 40 8.44 5.35 -12.77
C ILE A 40 7.03 5.72 -13.22
N LYS A 41 6.06 4.79 -13.15
CA LYS A 41 4.64 5.09 -13.46
C LYS A 41 4.13 6.25 -12.59
N GLY A 42 4.42 6.24 -11.29
CA GLY A 42 4.04 7.32 -10.38
C GLY A 42 4.59 8.68 -10.81
N LEU A 43 5.88 8.75 -11.16
CA LEU A 43 6.51 9.98 -11.64
C LEU A 43 5.93 10.48 -12.97
N LEU A 44 5.63 9.57 -13.90
CA LEU A 44 5.02 9.92 -15.18
C LEU A 44 3.60 10.47 -15.00
N VAL A 45 2.82 9.84 -14.11
CA VAL A 45 1.47 10.30 -13.77
C VAL A 45 1.51 11.68 -13.10
N ASP A 46 2.44 11.92 -12.18
CA ASP A 46 2.63 13.23 -11.56
C ASP A 46 2.93 14.31 -12.62
N HIS A 47 3.80 14.01 -13.59
CA HIS A 47 4.10 14.94 -14.70
C HIS A 47 2.88 15.21 -15.60
N LEU A 48 2.05 14.21 -15.87
CA LEU A 48 0.79 14.39 -16.61
C LEU A 48 -0.18 15.29 -15.83
N GLN A 49 -0.34 15.06 -14.53
CA GLN A 49 -1.21 15.86 -13.67
C GLN A 49 -0.71 17.30 -13.51
N ALA A 50 0.61 17.49 -13.45
CA ALA A 50 1.24 18.80 -13.45
C ALA A 50 1.16 19.53 -14.81
N GLY A 51 0.66 18.87 -15.87
CA GLY A 51 0.53 19.44 -17.20
C GLY A 51 1.86 19.69 -17.90
N VAL A 52 2.93 18.98 -17.52
CA VAL A 52 4.25 19.06 -18.16
C VAL A 52 4.14 18.70 -19.65
N TRP A 53 3.24 17.75 -19.95
CA TRP A 53 2.84 17.38 -21.29
C TRP A 53 1.35 17.64 -21.43
N GLN A 54 0.99 18.56 -22.32
CA GLN A 54 -0.41 18.87 -22.57
C GLN A 54 -1.11 17.75 -23.36
N PRO A 55 -2.45 17.60 -23.25
CA PRO A 55 -3.18 16.66 -24.10
C PRO A 55 -2.88 16.87 -25.58
N GLY A 56 -2.52 15.79 -26.28
CA GLY A 56 -2.11 15.83 -27.69
C GLY A 56 -0.65 16.24 -27.92
N GLN A 57 0.09 16.65 -26.89
CA GLN A 57 1.53 16.80 -26.96
C GLN A 57 2.20 15.42 -26.85
N ALA A 58 3.21 15.19 -27.68
CA ALA A 58 4.01 13.98 -27.58
C ALA A 58 4.78 13.95 -26.25
N ILE A 59 4.65 12.84 -25.53
CA ILE A 59 5.55 12.50 -24.43
C ILE A 59 6.94 12.15 -24.98
N PRO A 60 8.02 12.33 -24.19
CA PRO A 60 9.36 11.94 -24.61
C PRO A 60 9.44 10.44 -24.92
N SER A 61 10.36 10.06 -25.79
CA SER A 61 10.54 8.66 -26.16
C SER A 61 10.96 7.80 -24.95
N GLU A 62 10.69 6.50 -24.99
CA GLU A 62 11.06 5.58 -23.89
C GLU A 62 12.54 5.66 -23.52
N MET A 63 13.42 5.79 -24.54
CA MET A 63 14.86 5.94 -24.35
C MET A 63 15.22 7.24 -23.65
N GLU A 64 14.53 8.34 -23.97
CA GLU A 64 14.76 9.63 -23.29
C GLU A 64 14.34 9.56 -21.83
N LEU A 65 13.16 9.00 -21.56
CA LEU A 65 12.67 8.81 -20.19
C LEU A 65 13.60 7.89 -19.40
N ALA A 66 14.10 6.83 -20.02
CA ALA A 66 15.06 5.91 -19.40
C ALA A 66 16.35 6.63 -19.02
N ALA A 67 16.88 7.49 -19.90
CA ALA A 67 18.04 8.31 -19.62
C ALA A 67 17.78 9.33 -18.50
N ARG A 68 16.61 10.01 -18.52
CA ARG A 68 16.22 11.01 -17.50
C ARG A 68 16.09 10.41 -16.11
N TYR A 69 15.42 9.25 -16.00
CA TYR A 69 15.20 8.57 -14.72
C TYR A 69 16.33 7.61 -14.34
N LYS A 70 17.36 7.46 -15.18
CA LYS A 70 18.50 6.55 -14.99
C LYS A 70 18.07 5.10 -14.75
N VAL A 71 17.12 4.63 -15.55
CA VAL A 71 16.60 3.26 -15.52
C VAL A 71 16.78 2.58 -16.87
N SER A 72 16.54 1.27 -16.95
CA SER A 72 16.52 0.57 -18.23
C SER A 72 15.27 0.92 -19.03
N GLN A 73 15.37 0.97 -20.37
CA GLN A 73 14.23 1.19 -21.26
C GLN A 73 13.06 0.24 -20.97
N GLY A 74 13.33 -1.05 -20.71
CA GLY A 74 12.29 -2.02 -20.36
C GLY A 74 11.50 -1.69 -19.09
N THR A 75 12.09 -0.94 -18.14
CA THR A 75 11.40 -0.46 -16.94
C THR A 75 10.42 0.65 -17.29
N VAL A 76 10.83 1.58 -18.15
CA VAL A 76 9.98 2.67 -18.65
C VAL A 76 8.85 2.10 -19.50
N ARG A 77 9.15 1.19 -20.43
CA ARG A 77 8.15 0.52 -21.27
C ARG A 77 7.06 -0.11 -20.41
N LYS A 78 7.46 -0.90 -19.41
CA LYS A 78 6.50 -1.52 -18.48
C LYS A 78 5.66 -0.48 -17.72
N ALA A 79 6.24 0.65 -17.33
CA ALA A 79 5.49 1.73 -16.71
C ALA A 79 4.45 2.35 -17.66
N ILE A 80 4.83 2.59 -18.92
CA ILE A 80 3.95 3.13 -19.97
C ILE A 80 2.84 2.13 -20.33
N ASP A 81 3.17 0.84 -20.48
CA ASP A 81 2.18 -0.23 -20.72
C ASP A 81 1.11 -0.27 -19.62
N GLU A 82 1.55 -0.14 -18.36
CA GLU A 82 0.65 -0.08 -17.20
C GLU A 82 -0.15 1.22 -17.13
N MET A 83 0.29 2.31 -17.76
CA MET A 83 -0.49 3.56 -17.86
C MET A 83 -1.52 3.47 -18.99
N ALA A 84 -1.15 2.88 -20.13
CA ALA A 84 -2.06 2.62 -21.24
C ALA A 84 -3.17 1.64 -20.83
N THR A 85 -2.81 0.59 -20.08
CA THR A 85 -3.78 -0.36 -19.50
C THR A 85 -4.75 0.33 -18.54
N ASP A 86 -4.29 1.36 -17.82
CA ASP A 86 -5.09 2.16 -16.89
C ASP A 86 -5.86 3.31 -17.58
N ASN A 87 -5.78 3.43 -18.91
CA ASN A 87 -6.39 4.49 -19.74
C ASN A 87 -5.91 5.91 -19.37
N LEU A 88 -4.66 6.04 -18.93
CA LEU A 88 -4.02 7.33 -18.62
C LEU A 88 -3.25 7.92 -19.81
N LEU A 89 -3.11 7.17 -20.91
CA LEU A 89 -2.42 7.53 -22.15
C LEU A 89 -3.26 7.11 -23.37
#